data_AF-A0A0A2N028-F1
#
_entry.id   AF-A0A0A2N028-F1
#
_cell.length_a   1.000
_cell.length_b   1.000
_cell.length_c   1.000
_cell.angle_alpha   90.00
_cell.angle_beta   90.00
_cell.angle_gamma   90.00
#
_symmetry.space_group_name_H-M   'P 1'
#
loop_
_entity.id
_entity.type
_entity.pdbx_description
1 polymer ?
#
loop_
_entity_poly.entity_id
_entity_poly.type
_entity_poly.pdbx_seq_one_letter_code
_entity_poly.pdbx_strand_id
1 'polypeptide(L)'
;MLASLAKRQNVRVIASIYISFLLIMIILFSWSGGGIKAHGIKLLPIVVLFAGLTMGKREIWIFGIIAALGGLFLVFAEHNNLLTGKEPLGLSPIIHWTFTATAIFLLCFLENLSVEALRKALAKSQEELERRIKSEEALKRRNEKLIEIAQFQSHMVRGPVASIEGLINLINFDNPSDPANLEVIEKLKTATENLDSAVTQIVQKTKEIDETTKNES
;
A
#
# COMPACT_ATOMS: atom_id res chain seq x y z
N MET A 1 -5.66 7.79 -15.89
CA MET A 1 -4.39 7.35 -15.25
C MET A 1 -3.16 8.06 -15.84
N LEU A 2 -3.03 8.19 -17.17
CA LEU A 2 -1.88 8.86 -17.82
C LEU A 2 -1.80 10.38 -17.56
N ALA A 3 -2.94 11.08 -17.54
CA ALA A 3 -2.98 12.53 -17.28
C ALA A 3 -2.52 12.93 -15.86
N SER A 4 -2.80 12.10 -14.85
CA SER A 4 -2.35 12.32 -13.47
C SER A 4 -0.85 12.03 -13.27
N LEU A 5 -0.28 11.13 -14.06
CA LEU A 5 1.16 10.83 -14.08
C LEU A 5 1.96 11.96 -14.73
N ALA A 6 1.49 12.45 -15.89
CA ALA A 6 2.11 13.60 -16.58
C ALA A 6 2.09 14.87 -15.71
N LYS A 7 0.98 15.13 -15.00
CA LYS A 7 0.89 16.28 -14.08
C LYS A 7 1.84 16.17 -12.88
N ARG A 8 2.04 14.97 -12.34
CA ARG A 8 3.01 14.72 -11.24
C ARG A 8 4.47 14.86 -11.71
N GLN A 9 4.77 14.44 -12.93
CA GLN A 9 6.10 14.58 -13.51
C GLN A 9 6.47 16.05 -13.73
N ASN A 10 5.55 16.85 -14.27
CA ASN A 10 5.78 18.27 -14.49
C ASN A 10 5.98 19.04 -13.19
N VAL A 11 5.21 18.74 -12.13
CA VAL A 11 5.38 19.39 -10.82
C VAL A 11 6.73 19.08 -10.20
N ARG A 12 7.24 17.84 -10.34
CA ARG A 12 8.59 17.50 -9.88
C ARG A 12 9.67 18.28 -10.61
N VAL A 13 9.58 18.39 -11.94
CA VAL A 13 10.58 19.12 -12.72
C VAL A 13 10.60 20.60 -12.32
N ILE A 14 9.43 21.24 -12.16
CA ILE A 14 9.32 22.64 -11.73
C ILE A 14 9.91 22.83 -10.33
N ALA A 15 9.58 21.94 -9.39
CA ALA A 15 10.15 21.98 -8.03
C ALA A 15 11.68 21.84 -8.05
N SER A 16 12.22 20.96 -8.89
CA SER A 16 13.67 20.75 -9.05
C SER A 16 14.39 22.02 -9.49
N ILE A 17 13.83 22.69 -10.49
CA ILE A 17 14.38 23.93 -11.04
C ILE A 17 14.36 25.02 -9.95
N TYR A 18 13.25 25.14 -9.21
CA TYR A 18 13.12 26.10 -8.13
C TYR A 18 14.09 25.85 -6.96
N ILE A 19 14.25 24.59 -6.54
CA ILE A 19 15.19 24.21 -5.47
C ILE A 19 16.62 24.46 -5.91
N SER A 20 16.97 24.11 -7.15
CA SER A 20 18.30 24.38 -7.71
C SER A 20 18.59 25.88 -7.77
N PHE A 21 17.60 26.68 -8.18
CA PHE A 21 17.67 28.14 -8.16
C PHE A 21 17.91 28.68 -6.74
N LEU A 22 17.15 28.20 -5.75
CA LEU A 22 17.34 28.60 -4.35
C LEU A 22 18.73 28.24 -3.82
N LEU A 23 19.25 27.04 -4.14
CA LEU A 23 20.60 26.62 -3.75
C LEU A 23 21.67 27.53 -4.35
N ILE A 24 21.58 27.82 -5.65
CA ILE A 24 22.51 28.72 -6.34
C ILE A 24 22.43 30.12 -5.73
N MET A 25 21.22 30.63 -5.46
CA MET A 25 21.00 31.92 -4.85
C MET A 25 21.68 32.00 -3.47
N ILE A 26 21.50 30.98 -2.62
CA ILE A 26 22.13 30.92 -1.29
C ILE A 26 23.66 30.91 -1.40
N ILE A 27 24.23 30.15 -2.34
CA ILE A 27 25.68 30.08 -2.56
C ILE A 27 26.23 31.43 -3.04
N LEU A 28 25.55 32.11 -3.97
CA LEU A 28 25.95 33.44 -4.45
C LEU A 28 25.90 34.50 -3.34
N PHE A 29 24.83 34.51 -2.53
CA PHE A 29 24.73 35.40 -1.37
C PHE A 29 25.83 35.11 -0.33
N SER A 30 26.19 33.83 -0.16
CA SER A 30 27.29 33.43 0.73
C SER A 30 28.65 33.89 0.21
N TRP A 31 28.86 33.84 -1.11
CA TRP A 31 30.07 34.32 -1.77
C TRP A 31 30.28 35.83 -1.55
N SER A 32 29.21 36.63 -1.70
CA SER A 32 29.27 38.08 -1.47
C SER A 32 29.27 38.49 0.00
N GLY A 33 28.74 37.65 0.89
CA GLY A 33 28.38 38.00 2.27
C GLY A 33 29.31 37.51 3.39
N GLY A 34 30.51 37.02 3.05
CA GLY A 34 31.51 36.60 4.05
C GLY A 34 31.83 35.10 4.09
N GLY A 35 31.60 34.36 3.01
CA GLY A 35 32.08 32.97 2.86
C GLY A 35 31.32 31.96 3.72
N ILE A 36 32.03 30.98 4.31
CA ILE A 36 31.40 29.91 5.09
C ILE A 36 30.70 30.40 6.37
N LYS A 37 31.12 31.57 6.86
CA LYS A 37 30.63 32.20 8.08
C LYS A 37 29.34 33.00 7.84
N ALA A 38 28.89 33.11 6.59
CA ALA A 38 27.65 33.79 6.26
C ALA A 38 26.43 33.01 6.80
N HIS A 39 25.45 33.75 7.32
CA HIS A 39 24.21 33.20 7.88
C HIS A 39 23.41 32.35 6.89
N GLY A 40 23.55 32.59 5.58
CA GLY A 40 22.84 31.87 4.53
C GLY A 40 23.16 30.38 4.46
N ILE A 41 24.35 29.95 4.88
CA ILE A 41 24.73 28.52 4.88
C ILE A 41 23.88 27.70 5.84
N LYS A 42 23.42 28.30 6.94
CA LYS A 42 22.52 27.63 7.90
C LYS A 42 21.17 27.27 7.26
N LEU A 43 20.80 27.87 6.13
CA LEU A 43 19.57 27.55 5.40
C LEU A 43 19.71 26.36 4.44
N LEU A 44 20.94 25.94 4.09
CA LEU A 44 21.15 24.83 3.15
C LEU A 44 20.47 23.53 3.59
N PRO A 45 20.58 23.07 4.86
CA PRO A 45 19.89 21.85 5.29
C PRO A 45 18.36 21.96 5.20
N ILE A 46 17.80 23.14 5.45
CA ILE A 46 16.35 23.40 5.38
C ILE A 46 15.86 23.27 3.94
N VAL A 47 16.59 23.85 2.97
CA VAL A 47 16.26 23.73 1.54
C VAL A 47 16.37 22.29 1.05
N VAL A 48 17.38 21.54 1.50
CA VAL A 48 17.55 20.11 1.16
C VAL A 48 16.43 19.25 1.76
N LEU A 49 16.02 19.51 3.01
CA LEU A 49 14.89 18.82 3.63
C LEU A 49 13.56 19.14 2.91
N PHE A 50 13.36 20.39 2.51
CA PHE A 50 12.20 20.80 1.73
C PHE A 50 12.16 20.13 0.34
N ALA A 51 13.32 19.96 -0.30
CA ALA A 51 13.46 19.18 -1.53
C ALA A 51 13.05 17.72 -1.33
N GLY A 52 13.42 17.13 -0.20
CA GLY A 52 13.03 15.77 0.17
C GLY A 52 11.53 15.57 0.35
N LEU A 53 10.89 16.54 0.99
CA LEU A 53 9.45 16.51 1.22
C LEU A 53 8.66 16.61 -0.10
N THR A 54 9.18 17.35 -1.08
CA THR A 54 8.46 17.64 -2.33
C THR A 54 8.73 16.62 -3.45
N MET A 55 9.97 16.12 -3.59
CA MET A 55 10.35 15.31 -4.75
C MET A 55 10.61 13.82 -4.46
N GLY A 56 11.06 13.48 -3.24
CA GLY A 56 11.30 12.10 -2.83
C GLY A 56 12.66 11.85 -2.21
N LYS A 57 12.94 10.57 -1.90
CA LYS A 57 14.12 10.14 -1.13
C LYS A 57 15.43 10.24 -1.92
N ARG A 58 15.41 10.09 -3.24
CA ARG A 58 16.64 10.10 -4.07
C ARG A 58 17.19 11.51 -4.20
N GLU A 59 16.29 12.48 -4.30
CA GLU A 59 16.56 13.88 -4.50
C GLU A 59 17.21 14.53 -3.28
N ILE A 60 16.89 14.06 -2.06
CA ILE A 60 17.58 14.46 -0.82
C ILE A 60 19.09 14.24 -0.93
N TRP A 61 19.50 13.06 -1.40
CA TRP A 61 20.92 12.72 -1.52
C TRP A 61 21.60 13.54 -2.61
N ILE A 62 20.94 13.73 -3.76
CA ILE A 62 21.49 14.54 -4.86
C ILE A 62 21.69 15.99 -4.42
N PHE A 63 20.65 16.63 -3.88
CA PHE A 63 20.74 18.02 -3.42
C PHE A 63 21.61 18.17 -2.19
N GLY A 64 21.66 17.17 -1.31
CA GLY A 64 22.57 17.13 -0.17
C GLY A 64 24.04 17.10 -0.60
N ILE A 65 24.38 16.26 -1.59
CA ILE A 65 25.73 16.22 -2.17
C ILE A 65 26.06 17.54 -2.86
N ILE A 66 25.15 18.11 -3.65
CA ILE A 66 25.35 19.42 -4.31
C ILE A 66 25.57 20.52 -3.27
N ALA A 67 24.77 20.57 -2.22
CA ALA A 67 24.91 21.55 -1.15
C ALA A 67 26.24 21.37 -0.38
N ALA A 68 26.65 20.12 -0.11
CA ALA A 68 27.93 19.83 0.52
C ALA A 68 29.13 20.23 -0.34
N LEU A 69 29.08 19.94 -1.65
CA LEU A 69 30.08 20.38 -2.62
C LEU A 69 30.13 21.91 -2.75
N GLY A 70 28.97 22.57 -2.77
CA GLY A 70 28.89 24.03 -2.75
C GLY A 70 29.50 24.65 -1.47
N GLY A 71 29.27 24.02 -0.32
CA GLY A 71 29.93 24.39 0.94
C GLY A 71 31.44 24.20 0.89
N LEU A 72 31.92 23.06 0.38
CA LEU A 72 33.36 22.79 0.20
C LEU A 72 34.02 23.77 -0.77
N PHE A 73 33.32 24.14 -1.84
CA PHE A 73 33.77 25.16 -2.79
C PHE A 73 33.95 26.52 -2.11
N LEU A 74 33.04 26.91 -1.21
CA LEU A 74 33.18 28.14 -0.42
C LEU A 74 34.37 28.06 0.55
N VAL A 75 34.66 26.90 1.15
CA VAL A 75 35.87 26.70 1.96
C VAL A 75 37.14 26.88 1.13
N PHE A 76 37.17 26.28 -0.06
CA PHE A 76 38.30 26.41 -0.97
C PHE A 76 38.50 27.87 -1.41
N ALA A 77 37.41 28.60 -1.67
CA ALA A 77 37.46 30.03 -1.99
C ALA A 77 37.98 30.88 -0.83
N GLU A 78 37.61 30.57 0.42
CA GLU A 78 38.15 31.22 1.63
C GLU A 78 39.64 30.93 1.79
N HIS A 79 40.06 29.66 1.61
CA HIS A 79 41.46 29.26 1.73
C HIS A 79 42.38 29.97 0.72
N ASN A 80 41.90 30.19 -0.51
CA ASN A 80 42.65 30.89 -1.55
C ASN A 80 42.54 32.43 -1.48
N ASN A 81 41.94 32.99 -0.41
CA ASN A 81 41.69 34.42 -0.24
C ASN A 81 40.90 35.08 -1.40
N LEU A 82 40.10 34.30 -2.15
CA LEU A 82 39.28 34.81 -3.25
C LEU A 82 38.05 35.60 -2.77
N LEU A 83 37.71 35.51 -1.49
CA LEU A 83 36.52 36.11 -0.91
C LEU A 83 36.75 37.57 -0.53
N THR A 84 35.97 38.47 -1.12
CA THR A 84 36.15 39.93 -1.04
C THR A 84 35.63 40.54 0.29
N GLY A 85 34.85 39.81 1.09
CA GLY A 85 34.31 40.28 2.37
C GLY A 85 34.97 39.59 3.57
N LYS A 86 35.85 40.29 4.28
CA LYS A 86 36.54 39.76 5.49
C LYS A 86 35.70 39.83 6.77
N GLU A 87 34.56 40.50 6.73
CA GLU A 87 33.70 40.68 7.90
C GLU A 87 32.28 40.20 7.57
N PRO A 88 31.74 39.23 8.32
CA PRO A 88 30.37 38.78 8.12
C PRO A 88 29.43 39.96 8.37
N LEU A 89 28.44 40.15 7.48
CA LEU A 89 27.32 41.06 7.71
C LEU A 89 26.61 40.63 9.02
N GLY A 90 26.95 41.27 10.14
CA GLY A 90 26.35 40.98 11.46
C GLY A 90 27.32 40.89 12.65
N LEU A 91 28.20 41.87 12.87
CA LEU A 91 29.00 41.98 14.11
C LEU A 91 28.15 42.16 15.38
N SER A 92 26.90 42.61 15.25
CA SER A 92 26.00 42.78 16.39
C SER A 92 25.38 41.44 16.83
N PRO A 93 25.58 41.01 18.09
CA PRO A 93 25.02 39.75 18.60
C PRO A 93 23.51 39.59 18.40
N ILE A 94 22.77 40.71 18.40
CA ILE A 94 21.31 40.72 18.19
C ILE A 94 20.94 40.23 16.78
N ILE A 95 21.70 40.64 15.75
CA ILE A 95 21.43 40.27 14.35
C ILE A 95 21.70 38.78 14.17
N HIS A 96 22.83 38.29 14.70
CA HIS A 96 23.16 36.86 14.66
C HIS A 96 22.10 36.01 15.38
N TRP A 97 21.59 36.49 16.53
CA TRP A 97 20.49 35.84 17.24
C TRP A 97 19.20 35.83 16.41
N THR A 98 18.82 36.95 15.79
CA THR A 98 17.60 36.99 14.95
C THR A 98 17.63 35.97 13.82
N PHE A 99 18.72 35.89 13.05
CA PHE A 99 18.85 34.89 11.98
C PHE A 99 18.85 33.46 12.49
N THR A 100 19.51 33.20 13.64
CA THR A 100 19.55 31.87 14.25
C THR A 100 18.16 31.47 14.75
N ALA A 101 17.42 32.38 15.40
CA ALA A 101 16.05 32.16 15.83
C ALA A 101 15.11 31.91 14.64
N THR A 102 15.25 32.67 13.55
CA THR A 102 14.49 32.45 12.31
C THR A 102 14.78 31.07 11.70
N ALA A 103 16.05 30.63 11.68
CA ALA A 103 16.43 29.32 11.17
C ALA A 103 15.85 28.18 12.03
N ILE A 104 15.90 28.31 13.36
CA ILE A 104 15.28 27.34 14.30
C ILE A 104 13.77 27.25 14.05
N PHE A 105 13.09 28.40 13.92
CA PHE A 105 11.66 28.43 13.66
C PHE A 105 11.30 27.73 12.34
N LEU A 106 12.04 28.00 11.25
CA LEU A 106 11.85 27.34 9.96
C LEU A 106 12.10 25.84 10.04
N LEU A 107 13.11 25.40 10.79
CA LEU A 107 13.41 23.98 10.99
C LEU A 107 12.28 23.29 11.75
N CYS A 108 11.84 23.85 12.88
CA CYS A 108 10.71 23.29 13.63
C CYS A 108 9.42 23.25 12.80
N PHE A 109 9.16 24.29 12.01
CA PHE A 109 8.02 24.32 11.10
C PHE A 109 8.09 23.19 10.05
N LEU A 110 9.26 23.00 9.44
CA LEU A 110 9.48 21.96 8.44
C LEU A 110 9.40 20.55 9.03
N GLU A 111 9.96 20.34 10.23
CA GLU A 111 9.86 19.08 10.95
C GLU A 111 8.41 18.76 11.32
N ASN A 112 7.65 19.74 11.80
CA ASN A 112 6.22 19.55 12.11
C ASN A 112 5.43 19.13 10.86
N LEU A 113 5.69 19.77 9.71
CA LEU A 113 5.06 19.40 8.44
C LEU A 113 5.43 17.96 8.02
N SER A 114 6.70 17.58 8.19
CA SER A 114 7.20 16.23 7.91
C SER A 114 6.53 15.18 8.82
N VAL A 115 6.45 15.44 10.12
CA VAL A 115 5.82 14.55 11.10
C VAL A 115 4.33 14.40 10.84
N GLU A 116 3.62 15.49 10.51
CA GLU A 116 2.20 15.41 10.19
C GLU A 116 1.93 14.59 8.92
N ALA A 117 2.75 14.78 7.88
CA ALA A 117 2.68 13.97 6.66
C ALA A 117 2.91 12.48 6.97
N LEU A 118 3.88 12.16 7.82
CA LEU A 118 4.17 10.80 8.24
C LEU A 118 3.01 10.19 9.05
N ARG A 119 2.45 10.94 10.02
CA ARG A 119 1.31 10.51 10.83
C ARG A 119 0.08 10.22 9.97
N LYS A 120 -0.24 11.09 9.00
CA LYS A 120 -1.34 10.87 8.05
C LYS A 120 -1.14 9.62 7.20
N ALA A 121 0.09 9.40 6.70
CA ALA A 121 0.42 8.21 5.93
C ALA A 121 0.26 6.93 6.75
N LEU A 122 0.70 6.95 8.02
CA LEU A 122 0.56 5.83 8.94
C LEU A 122 -0.90 5.53 9.25
N ALA A 123 -1.69 6.54 9.62
CA ALA A 123 -3.11 6.39 9.92
C ALA A 123 -3.88 5.79 8.73
N LYS A 124 -3.61 6.27 7.51
CA LYS A 124 -4.20 5.71 6.30
C LYS A 124 -3.80 4.25 6.07
N SER A 125 -2.54 3.89 6.35
CA SER A 125 -2.07 2.51 6.23
C SER A 125 -2.73 1.59 7.26
N GLN A 126 -2.96 2.08 8.48
CA GLN A 126 -3.66 1.33 9.52
C GLN A 126 -5.14 1.11 9.15
N GLU A 127 -5.82 2.14 8.66
CA GLU A 127 -7.20 2.03 8.18
C GLU A 127 -7.34 1.05 7.00
N GLU A 128 -6.38 1.05 6.08
CA GLU A 128 -6.33 0.07 4.98
C GLU A 128 -6.10 -1.36 5.51
N LEU A 129 -5.23 -1.54 6.50
CA LEU A 129 -4.99 -2.83 7.12
C LEU A 129 -6.23 -3.36 7.83
N GLU A 130 -6.93 -2.53 8.61
CA GLU A 130 -8.18 -2.92 9.27
C GLU A 130 -9.25 -3.33 8.26
N ARG A 131 -9.39 -2.59 7.15
CA ARG A 131 -10.30 -2.96 6.07
C ARG A 131 -9.94 -4.30 5.44
N ARG A 132 -8.64 -4.56 5.23
CA ARG A 132 -8.16 -5.86 4.72
C ARG A 132 -8.48 -7.00 5.68
N ILE A 133 -8.17 -6.85 6.96
CA ILE A 133 -8.46 -7.86 7.99
C ILE A 133 -9.96 -8.20 7.99
N LYS A 134 -10.85 -7.19 8.02
CA LYS A 134 -12.30 -7.42 7.96
C LYS A 134 -12.73 -8.16 6.69
N SER A 135 -12.13 -7.82 5.54
CA SER A 135 -12.43 -8.51 4.28
C SER A 135 -11.94 -9.96 4.28
N GLU A 136 -10.75 -10.22 4.84
CA GLU A 136 -10.19 -11.56 4.96
C GLU A 136 -11.00 -12.42 5.91
N GLU A 137 -11.45 -11.89 7.04
CA GLU A 137 -12.35 -12.58 7.98
C GLU A 137 -13.71 -12.91 7.35
N ALA A 138 -14.27 -12.00 6.55
CA ALA A 138 -15.50 -12.25 5.81
C ALA A 138 -15.31 -13.34 4.74
N LEU A 139 -14.22 -13.31 4.00
CA LEU A 139 -13.85 -14.34 3.03
C LEU A 139 -13.62 -15.69 3.70
N LYS A 140 -12.93 -15.72 4.84
CA LYS A 140 -12.67 -16.93 5.62
C LYS A 140 -13.98 -17.56 6.08
N ARG A 141 -14.91 -16.78 6.64
CA ARG A 141 -16.24 -17.26 7.04
C ARG A 141 -17.03 -17.84 5.86
N ARG A 142 -16.98 -17.20 4.69
CA ARG A 142 -17.60 -17.73 3.47
C ARG A 142 -16.96 -19.05 3.04
N ASN A 143 -15.63 -19.16 3.10
CA ASN A 143 -14.91 -20.38 2.77
C ASN A 143 -15.27 -21.53 3.72
N GLU A 144 -15.32 -21.27 5.03
CA GLU A 144 -15.75 -22.26 6.02
C GLU A 144 -17.16 -22.80 5.73
N LYS A 145 -18.13 -21.92 5.42
CA LYS A 145 -19.49 -22.33 5.01
C LYS A 145 -19.47 -23.17 3.73
N LEU A 146 -18.67 -22.80 2.73
CA LEU A 146 -18.55 -23.57 1.48
C LEU A 146 -17.97 -24.97 1.72
N ILE A 147 -16.98 -25.08 2.61
CA ILE A 147 -16.41 -26.38 3.01
C ILE A 147 -17.47 -27.23 3.71
N GLU A 148 -18.25 -26.67 4.63
CA GLU A 148 -19.35 -27.36 5.30
C GLU A 148 -20.38 -27.90 4.30
N ILE A 149 -20.76 -27.10 3.31
CA ILE A 149 -21.66 -27.51 2.22
C ILE A 149 -21.07 -28.67 1.42
N ALA A 150 -19.80 -28.55 1.01
CA ALA A 150 -19.13 -29.59 0.23
C ALA A 150 -19.06 -30.92 0.99
N GLN A 151 -18.81 -30.88 2.31
CA GLN A 151 -18.84 -32.06 3.17
C GLN A 151 -20.25 -32.66 3.24
N PHE A 152 -21.27 -31.84 3.52
CA PHE A 152 -22.67 -32.27 3.57
C PHE A 152 -23.12 -32.91 2.25
N GLN A 153 -22.79 -32.29 1.12
CA GLN A 153 -23.10 -32.79 -0.22
C GLN A 153 -22.47 -34.17 -0.44
N SER A 154 -21.19 -34.34 -0.11
CA SER A 154 -20.50 -35.62 -0.25
C SER A 154 -21.19 -36.74 0.55
N HIS A 155 -21.56 -36.47 1.81
CA HIS A 155 -22.24 -37.46 2.65
C HIS A 155 -23.62 -37.87 2.12
N MET A 156 -24.43 -36.90 1.70
CA MET A 156 -25.80 -37.15 1.24
C MET A 156 -25.86 -37.86 -0.12
N VAL A 157 -24.90 -37.58 -1.01
CA VAL A 157 -24.85 -38.18 -2.36
C VAL A 157 -24.22 -39.57 -2.34
N ARG A 158 -23.22 -39.82 -1.48
CA ARG A 158 -22.44 -41.07 -1.48
C ARG A 158 -23.29 -42.31 -1.18
N GLY A 159 -24.26 -42.21 -0.27
CA GLY A 159 -25.15 -43.32 0.08
C GLY A 159 -25.98 -43.85 -1.10
N PRO A 160 -26.85 -43.02 -1.72
CA PRO A 160 -27.65 -43.47 -2.85
C PRO A 160 -26.82 -43.86 -4.08
N VAL A 161 -25.69 -43.19 -4.34
CA VAL A 161 -24.79 -43.59 -5.44
C VAL A 161 -24.21 -45.00 -5.21
N ALA A 162 -23.73 -45.29 -4.01
CA ALA A 162 -23.22 -46.63 -3.67
C ALA A 162 -24.33 -47.71 -3.76
N SER A 163 -25.57 -47.37 -3.38
CA SER A 163 -26.73 -48.27 -3.54
C SER A 163 -27.05 -48.52 -5.01
N ILE A 164 -27.06 -47.48 -5.85
CA ILE A 164 -27.27 -47.61 -7.31
C ILE A 164 -26.19 -48.50 -7.92
N GLU A 165 -24.91 -48.24 -7.60
CA GLU A 165 -23.79 -49.04 -8.09
C GLU A 165 -23.90 -50.50 -7.66
N GLY A 166 -24.21 -50.75 -6.38
CA GLY A 166 -24.42 -52.10 -5.86
C GLY A 166 -25.58 -52.82 -6.55
N LEU A 167 -26.70 -52.14 -6.78
CA LEU A 167 -27.88 -52.72 -7.43
C LEU A 167 -27.64 -53.01 -8.91
N ILE A 168 -26.94 -52.13 -9.64
CA ILE A 168 -26.57 -52.37 -11.04
C ILE A 168 -25.72 -53.64 -11.17
N ASN A 169 -24.81 -53.88 -10.21
CA ASN A 169 -23.97 -55.09 -10.20
C ASN A 169 -24.76 -56.38 -9.90
N LEU A 170 -26.00 -56.28 -9.38
CA LEU A 170 -26.88 -57.43 -9.13
C LEU A 170 -27.80 -57.75 -10.31
N ILE A 171 -27.84 -56.92 -11.36
CA ILE A 171 -28.65 -57.18 -12.55
C ILE A 171 -28.03 -58.34 -13.34
N ASN A 172 -28.84 -59.35 -13.62
CA ASN A 172 -28.47 -60.44 -14.51
C ASN A 172 -28.63 -59.99 -15.97
N PHE A 173 -27.54 -59.48 -16.55
CA PHE A 173 -27.53 -59.01 -17.95
C PHE A 173 -27.56 -60.15 -18.98
N ASP A 174 -27.11 -61.35 -18.60
CA ASP A 174 -27.11 -62.53 -19.48
C ASP A 174 -28.51 -63.12 -19.65
N ASN A 175 -29.37 -62.97 -18.63
CA ASN A 175 -30.78 -63.35 -18.67
C ASN A 175 -31.69 -62.19 -18.23
N PRO A 176 -32.13 -61.32 -19.16
CA PRO A 176 -32.98 -60.17 -18.84
C PRO A 176 -34.33 -60.53 -18.20
N SER A 177 -34.83 -61.75 -18.43
CA SER A 177 -36.09 -62.25 -17.87
C SER A 177 -35.95 -62.90 -16.49
N ASP A 178 -34.77 -62.83 -15.87
CA ASP A 178 -34.56 -63.30 -14.50
C ASP A 178 -35.56 -62.62 -13.53
N PRO A 179 -36.37 -63.38 -12.79
CA PRO A 179 -37.33 -62.82 -11.82
C PRO A 179 -36.68 -61.89 -10.78
N ALA A 180 -35.40 -62.12 -10.43
CA ALA A 180 -34.66 -61.29 -9.48
C ALA A 180 -34.39 -59.88 -10.01
N ASN A 181 -34.31 -59.69 -11.34
CA ASN A 181 -34.11 -58.38 -11.95
C ASN A 181 -35.28 -57.43 -11.61
N LEU A 182 -36.51 -57.96 -11.47
CA LEU A 182 -37.67 -57.15 -11.12
C LEU A 182 -37.50 -56.48 -9.74
N GLU A 183 -37.02 -57.24 -8.75
CA GLU A 183 -36.75 -56.73 -7.39
C GLU A 183 -35.60 -55.72 -7.40
N VAL A 184 -34.54 -55.99 -8.16
CA VAL A 184 -33.39 -55.08 -8.30
C VAL A 184 -33.81 -53.75 -8.92
N ILE A 185 -34.65 -53.78 -9.97
CA ILE A 185 -35.17 -52.57 -10.63
C ILE A 185 -36.04 -51.75 -9.68
N GLU A 186 -36.87 -52.39 -8.85
CA GLU A 186 -37.69 -51.68 -7.85
C GLU A 186 -36.84 -50.98 -6.79
N LYS A 187 -35.79 -51.67 -6.31
CA LYS A 187 -34.80 -51.06 -5.38
C LYS A 187 -34.01 -49.94 -6.05
N LEU A 188 -33.68 -50.08 -7.33
CA LEU A 188 -32.95 -49.07 -8.11
C LEU A 188 -33.77 -47.78 -8.26
N LYS A 189 -35.08 -47.92 -8.50
CA LYS A 189 -36.04 -46.80 -8.50
C LYS A 189 -36.00 -46.06 -7.16
N THR A 190 -36.12 -46.79 -6.05
CA THR A 190 -36.04 -46.20 -4.70
C THR A 190 -34.70 -45.50 -4.44
N ALA A 191 -33.58 -46.10 -4.85
CA ALA A 191 -32.26 -45.50 -4.68
C ALA A 191 -32.09 -44.21 -5.51
N THR A 192 -32.68 -44.18 -6.70
CA THR A 192 -32.70 -42.99 -7.58
C THR A 192 -33.56 -41.87 -7.00
N GLU A 193 -34.72 -42.19 -6.43
CA GLU A 193 -35.59 -41.23 -5.71
C GLU A 193 -34.88 -40.62 -4.50
N ASN A 194 -34.10 -41.43 -3.76
CA ASN A 194 -33.29 -40.94 -2.65
C ASN A 194 -32.17 -40.00 -3.10
N LEU A 195 -31.53 -40.27 -4.25
CA LEU A 195 -30.54 -39.37 -4.85
C LEU A 195 -31.16 -38.02 -5.24
N ASP A 196 -32.33 -38.05 -5.89
CA ASP A 196 -33.04 -36.83 -6.30
C ASP A 196 -33.45 -35.97 -5.10
N SER A 197 -33.93 -36.60 -4.03
CA SER A 197 -34.21 -35.94 -2.75
C SER A 197 -32.95 -35.31 -2.15
N ALA A 198 -31.81 -36.02 -2.14
CA ALA A 198 -30.55 -35.48 -1.66
C ALA A 198 -30.10 -34.25 -2.47
N VAL A 199 -30.18 -34.31 -3.80
CA VAL A 199 -29.85 -33.19 -4.70
C VAL A 199 -30.75 -31.98 -4.44
N THR A 200 -32.06 -32.20 -4.30
CA THR A 200 -33.03 -31.15 -3.99
C THR A 200 -32.71 -30.46 -2.66
N GLN A 201 -32.37 -31.22 -1.62
CA GLN A 201 -31.98 -30.68 -0.32
C GLN A 201 -30.69 -29.85 -0.39
N ILE A 202 -29.70 -30.28 -1.18
CA ILE A 202 -28.45 -29.53 -1.39
C ILE A 202 -28.73 -28.19 -2.08
N VAL A 203 -29.55 -28.18 -3.14
CA VAL A 203 -29.92 -26.96 -3.87
C VAL A 203 -30.64 -25.97 -2.96
N GLN A 204 -31.58 -26.47 -2.15
CA GLN A 204 -32.34 -25.65 -1.21
C GLN A 204 -31.43 -25.01 -0.14
N LYS A 205 -30.56 -25.81 0.52
CA LYS A 205 -29.59 -25.28 1.49
C LYS A 205 -28.63 -24.27 0.88
N THR A 206 -28.20 -24.49 -0.36
CA THR A 206 -27.31 -23.55 -1.06
C THR A 206 -27.99 -22.19 -1.29
N LYS A 207 -29.28 -22.18 -1.65
CA LYS A 207 -30.07 -20.94 -1.80
C LYS A 207 -30.27 -20.20 -0.48
N GLU A 208 -30.65 -20.90 0.59
CA GLU A 208 -30.85 -20.30 1.92
C GLU A 208 -29.59 -19.60 2.43
N ILE A 209 -28.41 -20.18 2.13
CA ILE A 209 -27.12 -19.60 2.51
C ILE A 209 -26.76 -18.37 1.65
N ASP A 210 -27.08 -18.39 0.35
CA ASP A 210 -26.86 -17.22 -0.53
C ASP A 210 -27.75 -16.03 -0.10
N GLU A 211 -28.99 -16.29 0.28
CA GLU A 211 -29.92 -15.29 0.80
C GLU A 211 -29.48 -14.71 2.15
N THR A 212 -28.99 -15.54 3.09
CA THR A 212 -28.44 -15.05 4.35
C THR A 212 -27.15 -14.24 4.15
N THR A 213 -26.27 -14.68 3.25
CA THR A 213 -25.00 -13.98 2.97
C THR A 213 -25.22 -12.60 2.31
N LYS A 214 -26.33 -12.43 1.58
CA LYS A 214 -26.72 -11.17 0.94
C LYS A 214 -27.42 -10.18 1.88
N ASN A 215 -28.06 -10.69 2.94
CA ASN A 215 -28.69 -9.86 3.98
C ASN A 215 -27.68 -9.38 5.04
N GLU A 216 -26.52 -10.05 5.16
CA GLU A 216 -25.42 -9.67 6.07
C GLU A 216 -24.42 -8.66 5.46
N SER A 217 -24.51 -8.38 4.16
CA SER A 217 -23.65 -7.45 3.41
C SER A 217 -24.31 -6.10 3.16
#